data_AF-A0A1Y2NT14-F1
#
_entry.id   AF-A0A1Y2NT14-F1
#
_cell.length_a   1.000
_cell.length_b   1.000
_cell.length_c   1.000
_cell.angle_alpha   90.00
_cell.angle_beta   90.00
_cell.angle_gamma   90.00
#
_symmetry.space_group_name_H-M   'P 1'
#
loop_
_entity.id
_entity.type
_entity.pdbx_description
1 polymer ?
#
loop_
_entity_poly.entity_id
_entity_poly.type
_entity_poly.pdbx_seq_one_letter_code
_entity_poly.pdbx_strand_id
1 'polypeptide(L)'
;MLTFRIPDDLCPTHRELARRWRDNHYDRHNPSEWPAGMSTPHRFHLMDGRTPHATRERDFDEKNREQIDFVIAICRSGRSPECEPRSYPDGFGEQAFRDLHGIPAAPVETITPPAEYL
;
A
#
# COMPACT_ATOMS: atom_id res chain seq x y z
N MET A 1 -6.56 14.46 -13.79
CA MET A 1 -5.93 13.22 -14.34
C MET A 1 -4.44 13.45 -14.52
N LEU A 2 -3.61 12.68 -13.82
CA LEU A 2 -2.16 12.83 -13.84
C LEU A 2 -1.56 12.22 -15.12
N THR A 3 -0.88 13.05 -15.91
CA THR A 3 -0.32 12.66 -17.22
C THR A 3 1.20 12.43 -17.22
N PHE A 4 1.84 12.53 -16.06
CA PHE A 4 3.30 12.42 -16.00
C PHE A 4 3.77 10.98 -16.18
N ARG A 5 4.98 10.85 -16.73
CA ARG A 5 5.62 9.56 -16.96
C ARG A 5 6.19 9.01 -15.65
N ILE A 6 5.80 7.79 -15.29
CA ILE A 6 6.42 7.06 -14.18
C ILE A 6 7.88 6.73 -14.57
N PRO A 7 8.86 6.98 -13.69
CA PRO A 7 10.27 6.68 -13.99
C PRO A 7 10.53 5.19 -14.26
N ASP A 8 11.40 4.93 -15.25
CA ASP A 8 11.77 3.57 -15.68
C ASP A 8 12.89 2.93 -14.81
N ASP A 9 13.42 3.65 -13.83
CA ASP A 9 14.45 3.19 -12.89
C ASP A 9 13.87 2.54 -11.61
N LEU A 10 12.54 2.55 -11.45
CA LEU A 10 11.87 1.89 -10.31
C LEU A 10 11.89 0.37 -10.46
N CYS A 11 11.99 -0.36 -9.34
CA CYS A 11 11.77 -1.80 -9.33
C CYS A 11 10.32 -2.14 -9.72
N PRO A 12 10.04 -3.37 -10.19
CA PRO A 12 8.72 -3.75 -10.70
C PRO A 12 7.57 -3.43 -9.73
N THR A 13 7.75 -3.71 -8.44
CA THR A 13 6.74 -3.48 -7.40
C THR A 13 6.40 -1.99 -7.27
N HIS A 14 7.40 -1.13 -7.09
CA HIS A 14 7.16 0.31 -6.91
C HIS A 14 6.69 0.99 -8.19
N ARG A 15 7.08 0.46 -9.37
CA ARG A 15 6.54 0.92 -10.65
C ARG A 15 5.04 0.66 -10.75
N GLU A 16 4.59 -0.51 -10.33
CA GLU A 16 3.17 -0.86 -10.31
C GLU A 16 2.41 -0.01 -9.29
N LEU A 17 2.94 0.18 -8.08
CA LEU A 17 2.35 1.07 -7.08
C LEU A 17 2.20 2.51 -7.60
N ALA A 18 3.24 3.05 -8.24
CA ALA A 18 3.19 4.39 -8.82
C ALA A 18 2.15 4.50 -9.95
N ARG A 19 1.97 3.45 -10.77
CA ARG A 19 0.91 3.39 -11.78
C ARG A 19 -0.48 3.40 -11.16
N ARG A 20 -0.71 2.59 -10.12
CA ARG A 20 -1.99 2.55 -9.41
C ARG A 20 -2.36 3.90 -8.83
N TRP A 21 -1.40 4.63 -8.26
CA TRP A 21 -1.64 5.99 -7.77
C TRP A 21 -1.90 6.99 -8.90
N ARG A 22 -1.21 6.86 -10.04
CA ARG A 22 -1.44 7.72 -11.21
C ARG A 22 -2.85 7.51 -11.77
N ASP A 23 -3.30 6.27 -11.80
CA ASP A 23 -4.60 5.85 -12.36
C ASP A 23 -5.73 5.95 -11.30
N ASN A 24 -5.41 6.36 -10.07
CA ASN A 24 -6.38 6.64 -9.01
C ASN A 24 -7.02 8.00 -9.26
N HIS A 25 -8.35 8.07 -9.34
CA HIS A 25 -9.04 9.30 -9.74
C HIS A 25 -10.25 9.59 -8.86
N TYR A 26 -10.54 10.87 -8.71
CA TYR A 26 -11.75 11.34 -8.06
C TYR A 26 -12.97 11.04 -8.93
N ASP A 27 -13.94 10.28 -8.40
CA ASP A 27 -15.23 10.05 -9.05
C ASP A 27 -16.29 11.01 -8.49
N ARG A 28 -16.77 11.94 -9.33
CA ARG A 28 -17.82 12.89 -8.94
C ARG A 28 -19.18 12.22 -8.65
N HIS A 29 -19.45 11.07 -9.28
CA HIS A 29 -20.70 10.33 -9.14
C HIS A 29 -20.67 9.39 -7.92
N ASN A 30 -19.48 9.02 -7.48
CA ASN A 30 -19.25 8.27 -6.26
C ASN A 30 -18.10 8.94 -5.46
N PRO A 31 -18.34 10.09 -4.83
CA PRO A 31 -17.31 10.86 -4.14
C PRO A 31 -16.89 10.14 -2.85
N SER A 32 -15.96 9.20 -2.98
CA SER A 32 -15.24 8.61 -1.84
C SER A 32 -14.08 9.49 -1.42
N GLU A 33 -13.68 9.40 -0.16
CA GLU A 33 -12.46 10.07 0.28
C GLU A 33 -11.23 9.48 -0.35
N TRP A 34 -10.19 10.31 -0.42
CA TRP A 34 -8.85 9.86 -0.71
C TRP A 34 -8.43 8.75 0.28
N PRO A 35 -7.87 7.63 -0.19
CA PRO A 35 -7.41 7.34 -1.55
C PRO A 35 -8.38 6.48 -2.40
N ALA A 36 -9.69 6.58 -2.21
CA ALA A 36 -10.74 5.93 -3.01
C ALA A 36 -10.58 4.41 -3.17
N GLY A 37 -10.44 3.68 -2.05
CA GLY A 37 -10.36 2.21 -2.04
C GLY A 37 -8.95 1.63 -2.13
N MET A 38 -7.92 2.46 -2.30
CA MET A 38 -6.51 2.03 -2.17
C MET A 38 -6.07 1.80 -0.71
N SER A 39 -6.79 2.32 0.30
CA SER A 39 -6.40 2.19 1.72
C SER A 39 -7.15 1.14 2.51
N THR A 40 -8.35 0.69 2.10
CA THR A 40 -9.11 -0.39 2.78
C THR A 40 -10.36 -0.77 1.96
N PRO A 41 -10.98 -1.94 2.20
CA PRO A 41 -12.31 -2.27 1.66
C PRO A 41 -13.44 -1.39 2.21
N HIS A 42 -13.15 -0.43 3.09
CA HIS A 42 -14.14 0.44 3.71
C HIS A 42 -14.16 1.79 2.99
N ARG A 43 -15.33 2.14 2.45
CA ARG A 43 -15.55 3.46 1.86
C ARG A 43 -15.60 4.49 2.98
N PHE A 44 -14.50 5.18 3.21
CA PHE A 44 -14.52 6.37 4.05
C PHE A 44 -15.19 7.50 3.25
N HIS A 45 -16.35 7.94 3.73
CA HIS A 45 -17.19 8.97 3.12
C HIS A 45 -17.05 10.31 3.88
N LEU A 46 -15.89 10.64 4.45
CA LEU A 46 -15.69 11.86 5.24
C LEU A 46 -15.37 13.11 4.38
N MET A 47 -15.87 13.23 3.15
CA MET A 47 -15.77 14.49 2.40
C MET A 47 -16.79 15.51 2.91
N ASP A 48 -16.35 16.68 3.41
CA ASP A 48 -17.23 17.79 3.77
C ASP A 48 -17.97 18.30 2.53
N GLY A 49 -19.30 18.12 2.49
CA GLY A 49 -20.23 18.51 1.42
C GLY A 49 -20.10 19.95 0.92
N ARG A 50 -19.51 20.84 1.72
CA ARG A 50 -19.31 22.27 1.40
C ARG A 50 -18.18 22.54 0.39
N THR A 51 -17.24 21.61 0.22
CA THR A 51 -16.14 21.77 -0.71
C THR A 51 -16.60 21.49 -2.15
N PRO A 52 -16.38 22.38 -3.12
CA PRO A 52 -16.73 22.13 -4.52
C PRO A 52 -16.03 20.89 -5.08
N HIS A 53 -16.69 20.16 -5.98
CA HIS A 53 -16.11 18.97 -6.62
C HIS A 53 -14.80 19.26 -7.34
N ALA A 54 -14.68 20.41 -8.02
CA ALA A 54 -13.46 20.81 -8.70
C ALA A 54 -12.27 21.00 -7.73
N THR A 55 -12.53 21.55 -6.54
CA THR A 55 -11.53 21.66 -5.47
C THR A 55 -11.10 20.28 -5.00
N ARG A 56 -12.06 19.38 -4.75
CA ARG A 56 -11.76 18.01 -4.34
C ARG A 56 -10.95 17.24 -5.38
N GLU A 57 -11.32 17.35 -6.66
CA GLU A 57 -10.60 16.69 -7.76
C GLU A 57 -9.14 17.15 -7.83
N ARG A 58 -8.90 18.47 -7.72
CA ARG A 58 -7.54 19.02 -7.68
C ARG A 58 -6.76 18.51 -6.48
N ASP A 59 -7.33 18.59 -5.28
CA ASP A 59 -6.67 18.15 -4.05
C ASP A 59 -6.41 16.62 -4.08
N PHE A 60 -7.26 15.86 -4.77
CA PHE A 60 -7.07 14.43 -5.00
C PHE A 60 -5.86 14.16 -5.93
N ASP A 61 -5.77 14.90 -7.05
CA ASP A 61 -4.63 14.84 -7.96
C ASP A 61 -3.31 15.25 -7.27
N GLU A 62 -3.35 16.24 -6.36
CA GLU A 62 -2.20 16.66 -5.56
C GLU A 62 -1.73 15.56 -4.61
N LYS A 63 -2.64 14.96 -3.83
CA LYS A 63 -2.29 13.85 -2.93
C LYS A 63 -1.78 12.62 -3.67
N ASN A 64 -2.35 12.29 -4.83
CA ASN A 64 -1.83 11.21 -5.67
C ASN A 64 -0.41 11.48 -6.14
N ARG A 65 -0.09 12.74 -6.50
CA ARG A 65 1.27 13.13 -6.86
C ARG A 65 2.22 12.93 -5.68
N GLU A 66 1.85 13.41 -4.49
CA GLU A 66 2.65 13.22 -3.27
C GLU A 66 2.93 11.74 -2.97
N GLN A 67 1.94 10.85 -3.16
CA GLN A 67 2.17 9.41 -2.98
C GLN A 67 3.11 8.83 -4.02
N ILE A 68 3.03 9.26 -5.26
CA ILE A 68 3.94 8.77 -6.31
C ILE A 68 5.37 9.23 -6.00
N ASP A 69 5.55 10.48 -5.57
CA ASP A 69 6.85 10.99 -5.14
C ASP A 69 7.39 10.20 -3.94
N PHE A 70 6.53 9.86 -2.98
CA PHE A 70 6.88 9.02 -1.83
C PHE A 70 7.30 7.60 -2.25
N VAL A 71 6.54 6.95 -3.14
CA VAL A 71 6.86 5.61 -3.68
C VAL A 71 8.20 5.63 -4.42
N ILE A 72 8.45 6.66 -5.23
CA ILE A 72 9.72 6.86 -5.93
C ILE A 72 10.87 6.99 -4.93
N ALA A 73 10.70 7.85 -3.91
CA ALA A 73 11.73 8.10 -2.91
C ALA A 73 12.05 6.83 -2.09
N ILE A 74 11.03 6.06 -1.69
CA ILE A 74 11.21 4.78 -1.00
C ILE A 74 11.97 3.79 -1.85
N CYS A 75 11.56 3.61 -3.11
CA CYS A 75 12.23 2.69 -4.03
C CYS A 75 13.70 3.04 -4.19
N ARG A 76 13.99 4.33 -4.45
CA ARG A 76 15.35 4.85 -4.64
C ARG A 76 16.20 4.81 -3.37
N SER A 77 15.57 4.82 -2.19
CA SER A 77 16.32 4.66 -0.94
C SER A 77 16.92 3.26 -0.79
N GLY A 78 16.43 2.26 -1.53
CA GLY A 78 16.87 0.87 -1.41
C GLY A 78 16.49 0.19 -0.08
N ARG A 79 15.75 0.87 0.79
CA ARG A 79 15.35 0.37 2.12
C ARG A 79 13.98 -0.30 2.16
N SER A 80 13.23 -0.23 1.05
CA SER A 80 11.89 -0.82 1.01
C SER A 80 11.99 -2.34 1.11
N PRO A 81 11.31 -3.00 2.06
CA PRO A 81 11.26 -4.45 2.12
C PRO A 81 10.52 -5.06 0.91
N GLU A 82 9.71 -4.27 0.21
CA GLU A 82 8.97 -4.67 -1.01
C GLU A 82 9.81 -4.56 -2.29
N CYS A 83 11.02 -3.98 -2.21
CA CYS A 83 11.99 -4.06 -3.30
C CYS A 83 12.54 -5.49 -3.34
N GLU A 84 12.04 -6.30 -4.26
CA GLU A 84 12.44 -7.71 -4.40
C GLU A 84 13.00 -8.03 -5.81
N PRO A 85 13.80 -9.12 -5.92
CA PRO A 85 13.92 -10.20 -4.94
C PRO A 85 15.02 -9.93 -3.90
N ARG A 86 14.67 -9.95 -2.62
CA ARG A 86 15.61 -10.43 -1.61
C ARG A 86 15.90 -11.86 -2.00
N SER A 87 17.14 -12.19 -2.36
CA SER A 87 17.60 -13.57 -2.19
C SER A 87 17.57 -13.83 -0.69
N TYR A 88 16.43 -14.30 -0.19
CA TYR A 88 16.44 -14.97 1.09
C TYR A 88 17.29 -16.22 0.87
N PRO A 89 18.44 -16.38 1.56
CA PRO A 89 19.10 -17.68 1.55
C PRO A 89 18.05 -18.70 2.00
N ASP A 90 17.99 -19.84 1.30
CA ASP A 90 17.07 -20.92 1.61
C ASP A 90 17.02 -21.13 3.13
N GLY A 91 15.89 -20.78 3.75
CA GLY A 91 15.76 -20.80 5.21
C GLY A 91 15.59 -19.45 5.92
N PHE A 92 15.26 -18.35 5.23
CA PHE A 92 14.64 -17.18 5.89
C PHE A 92 13.20 -17.51 6.29
N GLY A 93 13.09 -18.52 7.14
CA GLY A 93 11.87 -18.87 7.83
C GLY A 93 11.44 -17.72 8.74
N GLU A 94 10.18 -17.82 9.14
CA GLU A 94 9.44 -17.01 10.10
C GLU A 94 10.27 -16.37 11.24
N GLN A 95 11.35 -17.03 11.67
CA GLN A 95 12.27 -16.56 12.71
C GLN A 95 13.02 -15.27 12.34
N ALA A 96 13.52 -15.13 11.11
CA ALA A 96 14.33 -13.97 10.73
C ALA A 96 13.49 -12.71 10.44
N PHE A 97 12.20 -12.88 10.12
CA PHE A 97 11.21 -11.80 10.15
C PHE A 97 10.94 -11.35 11.59
N ARG A 98 10.76 -12.30 12.51
CA ARG A 98 10.55 -12.02 13.94
C ARG A 98 11.72 -11.26 14.55
N ASP A 99 12.96 -11.65 14.25
CA ASP A 99 14.17 -11.00 14.77
C ASP A 99 14.33 -9.55 14.28
N LEU A 100 14.03 -9.27 13.00
CA LEU A 100 14.07 -7.91 12.45
C LEU A 100 13.05 -6.97 13.12
N HIS A 101 11.93 -7.52 13.55
CA HIS A 101 10.81 -6.77 14.14
C HIS A 101 10.71 -6.91 15.66
N GLY A 102 11.67 -7.57 16.31
CA GLY A 102 11.68 -7.79 17.77
C GLY A 102 10.46 -8.57 18.28
N ILE A 103 9.85 -9.41 17.43
CA ILE A 103 8.66 -10.17 17.77
C ILE A 103 9.10 -11.44 18.50
N PRO A 104 8.77 -11.61 19.80
CA PRO A 104 9.13 -12.83 20.51
C PRO A 104 8.42 -14.04 19.88
N ALA A 105 9.11 -15.17 19.79
CA ALA A 105 8.50 -16.41 19.34
C ALA A 105 7.35 -16.77 20.30
N ALA A 106 6.12 -16.83 19.78
CA ALA A 106 5.01 -17.38 20.54
C ALA A 106 5.28 -18.87 20.81
N PRO A 107 5.06 -19.38 22.04
CA PRO A 107 5.11 -20.81 22.28
C PRO A 107 4.05 -21.48 21.40
N VAL A 108 4.47 -22.49 20.64
CA VAL A 108 3.56 -23.31 19.85
C VAL A 108 2.77 -24.17 20.83
N GLU A 109 1.59 -23.71 21.24
CA GLU A 109 0.63 -24.58 21.91
C GLU A 109 0.03 -25.50 20.86
N THR A 110 0.32 -26.80 20.98
CA THR A 110 -0.30 -27.84 20.16
C THR A 110 -1.80 -27.82 20.40
N ILE A 111 -2.56 -27.24 19.48
CA ILE A 111 -4.03 -27.32 19.51
C ILE A 111 -4.40 -28.75 19.13
N THR A 112 -4.59 -29.61 20.12
CA THR A 112 -5.28 -30.88 19.91
C THR A 112 -6.76 -30.54 19.67
N PRO A 113 -7.34 -30.85 18.50
CA PRO A 113 -8.77 -30.62 18.29
C PRO A 113 -9.58 -31.47 19.29
N PRO A 114 -10.68 -30.93 19.85
CA PRO A 114 -11.51 -31.68 20.79
C PRO A 114 -12.15 -32.90 20.10
N ALA A 115 -12.22 -34.02 20.83
CA ALA A 115 -12.63 -35.34 20.34
C ALA A 115 -14.08 -35.43 19.82
N GLU A 116 -14.84 -34.35 19.90
CA GLU A 116 -16.23 -34.21 19.43
C GLU A 116 -16.36 -34.04 17.91
N TYR A 117 -15.24 -34.05 17.18
CA TYR A 117 -15.18 -34.02 15.71
C TYR A 117 -14.51 -35.28 15.09
N LEU A 118 -14.64 -36.45 15.73
CA LEU A 118 -14.27 -37.75 15.17
C LEU A 118 -15.46 -38.72 15.16
#